data_AF-A0A099ZWN9-F1
#
_entry.id   AF-A0A099ZWN9-F1
#
_cell.length_a   1.000
_cell.length_b   1.000
_cell.length_c   1.000
_cell.angle_alpha   90.00
_cell.angle_beta   90.00
_cell.angle_gamma   90.00
#
_symmetry.space_group_name_H-M   'P 1'
#
loop_
_entity.id
_entity.type
_entity.pdbx_description
1 polymer ?
#
loop_
_entity_poly.entity_id
_entity_poly.type
_entity_poly.pdbx_seq_one_letter_code
_entity_poly.pdbx_strand_id
1 'polypeptide(L)'
;QNDNHVYMSWYLQKPDKGLQLIYYSTGVKQEQEGDIHSGYKANRLNLTDFYLDILAAKINNSAIYFCASSLDTTLQSHLFS
;
A
#
# COMPACT_ATOMS: atom_id res chain seq x y z
N GLN A 1 10.39 10.80 10.47
CA GLN A 1 9.18 10.85 11.32
C GLN A 1 8.95 9.44 11.83
N ASN A 2 8.94 9.21 13.14
CA ASN A 2 8.90 7.88 13.78
C ASN A 2 7.74 7.82 14.77
N ASP A 3 6.55 8.20 14.32
CA ASP A 3 5.37 8.29 15.18
C ASP A 3 4.66 6.92 15.24
N ASN A 4 5.37 5.82 15.52
CA ASN A 4 4.78 4.47 15.70
C ASN A 4 3.72 4.06 14.66
N HIS A 5 3.88 4.46 13.38
CA HIS A 5 2.94 4.11 12.33
C HIS A 5 3.03 2.62 12.00
N VAL A 6 2.21 1.83 12.68
CA VAL A 6 2.15 0.37 12.49
C VAL A 6 1.67 0.05 11.09
N TYR A 7 0.66 0.78 10.63
CA TYR A 7 0.03 0.57 9.32
C TYR A 7 0.69 1.43 8.25
N MET A 8 1.12 0.81 7.15
CA MET A 8 1.53 1.50 5.92
C MET A 8 0.89 0.82 4.72
N SER A 9 0.64 1.58 3.66
CA SER A 9 -0.07 1.11 2.47
C SER A 9 0.46 1.75 1.21
N TRP A 10 0.44 0.97 0.13
CA TRP A 10 0.75 1.38 -1.22
C TRP A 10 -0.50 1.35 -2.07
N TYR A 11 -0.79 2.48 -2.70
CA TYR A 11 -1.88 2.62 -3.66
C TYR A 11 -1.32 2.99 -5.03
N LEU A 12 -2.04 2.59 -6.08
CA LEU A 12 -1.92 3.22 -7.39
C LEU A 12 -3.21 3.95 -7.74
N GLN A 13 -3.05 4.99 -8.55
CA GLN A 13 -4.12 5.73 -9.17
C GLN A 13 -3.87 5.83 -10.68
N LYS A 14 -4.72 5.17 -11.46
CA LYS A 14 -4.80 5.36 -12.92
C LYS A 14 -5.68 6.57 -13.23
N PRO A 15 -5.54 7.18 -14.43
CA PRO A 15 -6.52 8.15 -14.91
C PRO A 15 -7.94 7.59 -14.76
N ASP A 16 -8.86 8.42 -14.25
CA ASP A 16 -10.29 8.10 -14.09
C ASP A 16 -10.60 6.92 -13.14
N LYS A 17 -9.66 6.53 -12.27
CA LYS A 17 -9.86 5.54 -11.22
C LYS A 17 -9.63 6.14 -9.83
N GLY A 18 -10.35 5.60 -8.84
CA GLY A 18 -10.04 5.83 -7.43
C GLY A 18 -8.71 5.19 -7.02
N LEU A 19 -8.28 5.43 -5.78
CA LEU A 19 -7.12 4.73 -5.21
C LEU A 19 -7.38 3.23 -5.18
N GLN A 20 -6.46 2.45 -5.73
CA GLN A 20 -6.49 0.99 -5.73
C GLN A 20 -5.36 0.48 -4.85
N LEU A 21 -5.69 -0.35 -3.86
CA LEU A 21 -4.72 -0.87 -2.90
C LEU A 21 -3.86 -1.97 -3.54
N ILE A 22 -2.54 -1.76 -3.53
CA ILE A 22 -1.55 -2.73 -4.02
C ILE A 22 -1.14 -3.67 -2.88
N TYR A 23 -0.66 -3.08 -1.77
CA TYR A 23 -0.24 -3.78 -0.57
C TYR A 23 -0.50 -2.91 0.66
N TYR A 24 -0.71 -3.53 1.80
CA TYR A 24 -0.59 -2.88 3.09
C TYR A 24 0.33 -3.67 4.01
N SER A 25 0.68 -3.08 5.14
CA SER A 25 1.51 -3.73 6.14
C SER A 25 1.13 -3.25 7.53
N THR A 26 0.92 -4.18 8.45
CA THR A 26 0.61 -3.93 9.86
C THR A 26 1.84 -4.07 10.78
N GLY A 27 3.04 -4.04 10.22
CA GLY A 27 4.28 -4.18 10.98
C GLY A 27 5.42 -4.80 10.17
N VAL A 28 6.59 -4.89 10.80
CA VAL A 28 7.81 -5.45 10.19
C VAL A 28 7.55 -6.88 9.70
N LYS A 29 7.80 -7.13 8.41
CA LYS A 29 7.55 -8.43 7.74
C LYS A 29 6.10 -8.92 7.84
N GLN A 30 5.16 -7.99 7.98
CA GLN A 30 3.73 -8.24 7.99
C GLN A 30 3.09 -7.49 6.83
N GLU A 31 3.46 -7.82 5.60
CA GLU A 31 2.87 -7.30 4.38
C GLU A 31 1.68 -8.16 3.95
N GLN A 32 0.63 -7.52 3.44
CA GLN A 32 -0.59 -8.15 2.96
C GLN A 32 -0.95 -7.62 1.57
N GLU A 33 -1.41 -8.52 0.70
CA GLU A 33 -1.82 -8.20 -0.66
C GLU A 33 -3.13 -7.42 -0.69
N GLY A 34 -3.19 -6.40 -1.54
CA GLY A 34 -4.45 -5.77 -1.94
C GLY A 34 -5.02 -6.39 -3.22
N ASP A 35 -6.03 -5.73 -3.77
CA ASP A 35 -6.78 -6.21 -4.95
C ASP A 35 -5.92 -6.33 -6.22
N ILE A 36 -4.81 -5.60 -6.27
CA ILE A 36 -3.95 -5.45 -7.45
C ILE A 36 -2.47 -5.69 -7.09
N HIS A 37 -2.16 -6.88 -6.61
CA HIS A 37 -0.82 -7.29 -6.17
C HIS A 37 0.06 -7.87 -7.30
N SER A 38 -0.54 -8.41 -8.38
CA SER A 38 0.22 -9.03 -9.47
C SER A 38 1.17 -8.03 -10.17
N GLY A 39 2.45 -8.39 -10.25
CA GLY A 39 3.50 -7.55 -10.86
C GLY A 39 4.18 -6.60 -9.88
N TYR A 40 3.79 -6.64 -8.60
CA TYR A 40 4.39 -5.89 -7.51
C TYR A 40 4.90 -6.83 -6.43
N LYS A 41 5.83 -6.35 -5.61
CA LYS A 41 6.23 -7.00 -4.37
C LYS A 41 6.49 -5.92 -3.32
N ALA A 42 5.95 -6.09 -2.13
CA ALA A 42 6.17 -5.15 -1.04
C ALA A 42 7.15 -5.72 -0.01
N ASN A 43 7.88 -4.83 0.68
CA ASN A 43 8.82 -5.20 1.74
C ASN A 43 8.85 -4.16 2.86
N ARG A 44 8.58 -4.61 4.08
CA ARG A 44 8.56 -3.83 5.32
C ARG A 44 9.70 -4.31 6.22
N LEU A 45 10.90 -3.75 6.01
CA LEU A 45 12.10 -4.09 6.78
C LEU A 45 12.11 -3.50 8.19
N ASN A 46 11.43 -2.36 8.39
CA ASN A 46 11.34 -1.66 9.67
C ASN A 46 9.98 -0.91 9.75
N LEU A 47 9.70 -0.24 10.87
CA LEU A 47 8.43 0.49 11.03
C LEU A 47 8.37 1.82 10.27
N THR A 48 9.47 2.36 9.78
CA THR A 48 9.49 3.67 9.11
C THR A 48 9.41 3.58 7.60
N ASP A 49 9.89 2.48 7.01
CA ASP A 49 10.06 2.29 5.58
C ASP A 49 9.22 1.13 5.07
N PHE A 50 8.46 1.38 4.01
CA PHE A 50 7.69 0.36 3.30
C PHE A 50 7.98 0.43 1.80
N TYR A 51 8.76 -0.51 1.30
CA TYR A 51 9.23 -0.54 -0.09
C TYR A 51 8.22 -1.25 -1.00
N LEU A 52 8.12 -0.76 -2.23
CA LEU A 52 7.35 -1.38 -3.31
C LEU A 52 8.26 -1.61 -4.52
N ASP A 53 8.52 -2.88 -4.82
CA ASP A 53 9.21 -3.31 -6.02
C ASP A 53 8.21 -3.53 -7.15
N ILE A 54 8.50 -2.95 -8.33
CA ILE A 54 7.71 -3.15 -9.56
C ILE A 54 8.45 -4.18 -10.42
N LEU A 55 8.00 -5.43 -10.37
CA LEU A 55 8.75 -6.58 -10.91
C LEU A 55 8.79 -6.66 -12.43
N ALA A 56 7.77 -6.11 -13.11
CA ALA A 56 7.70 -6.07 -14.56
C ALA A 56 7.06 -4.76 -15.01
N ALA A 57 7.86 -3.70 -15.13
CA ALA A 57 7.42 -2.41 -15.64
C ALA A 57 6.91 -2.57 -17.09
N LYS A 58 5.58 -2.66 -17.23
CA LYS A 58 4.87 -2.60 -18.52
C LYS A 58 4.24 -1.21 -18.66
N ILE A 59 3.92 -0.79 -19.88
CA ILE A 59 3.18 0.47 -20.14
C ILE A 59 1.89 0.56 -19.30
N ASN A 60 1.26 -0.58 -19.01
CA ASN A 60 0.07 -0.68 -18.14
C ASN A 60 0.32 -0.32 -16.66
N ASN A 61 1.58 -0.10 -16.25
CA ASN A 61 1.95 0.34 -14.91
C ASN A 61 2.15 1.87 -14.83
N SER A 62 1.86 2.62 -15.91
CA SER A 62 1.84 4.08 -15.86
C SER A 62 0.66 4.54 -14.99
N ALA A 63 0.97 5.05 -13.82
CA ALA A 63 0.04 5.48 -12.79
C ALA A 63 0.75 6.44 -11.82
N ILE A 64 -0.02 7.12 -10.97
CA ILE A 64 0.52 7.79 -9.80
C ILE A 64 0.53 6.79 -8.64
N TYR A 65 1.65 6.71 -7.92
CA TYR A 65 1.80 5.81 -6.77
C TYR A 65 1.81 6.63 -5.50
N PHE A 66 1.00 6.21 -4.53
CA PHE A 66 0.87 6.86 -3.24
C PHE A 66 1.28 5.90 -2.12
N CYS A 67 2.02 6.41 -1.15
CA CYS A 67 2.24 5.74 0.13
C CYS A 67 1.47 6.49 1.20
N ALA A 68 0.79 5.76 2.09
CA ALA A 68 0.12 6.31 3.25
C ALA A 68 0.48 5.50 4.50
N SER A 69 0.58 6.18 5.64
CA SER A 69 0.89 5.57 6.93
C SER A 69 -0.08 6.04 8.00
N SER A 70 -0.39 5.17 8.97
CA SER A 70 -1.23 5.52 10.12
C SER A 70 -0.74 4.85 11.41
N LEU A 71 -0.96 5.54 12.52
CA LEU A 71 -0.70 5.07 13.89
C LEU A 71 -1.57 3.86 14.27
N ASP A 72 -2.75 3.74 13.67
CA ASP A 72 -3.78 2.77 14.02
C ASP A 72 -4.29 2.03 12.78
N THR A 73 -4.67 0.76 12.94
CA THR A 73 -5.55 0.05 12.01
C THR A 73 -6.96 0.59 12.22
N THR A 74 -7.31 1.69 11.56
CA THR A 74 -8.72 2.07 11.48
C THR A 74 -9.45 0.92 10.80
N LEU A 75 -10.21 0.14 11.57
CA LEU A 75 -11.14 -0.84 11.03
C LEU A 75 -12.11 -0.03 10.17
N GLN A 76 -11.95 -0.06 8.84
CA GLN A 76 -12.92 0.55 7.94
C GLN A 76 -14.19 -0.28 8.02
N SER A 77 -15.02 0.01 9.03
CA SER A 77 -16.43 -0.29 8.94
C SER A 77 -16.96 0.57 7.81
N HIS A 78 -17.01 0.02 6.61
CA HIS A 78 -17.93 0.50 5.59
C HIS A 78 -19.34 0.40 6.18
N LEU A 79 -19.77 1.45 6.89
CA LEU A 79 -21.18 1.73 7.03
C LEU A 79 -21.64 2.17 5.64
N PHE A 80 -22.08 1.19 4.86
CA PHE A 80 -23.00 1.44 3.77
C PHE A 80 -24.27 2.02 4.39
N SER A 81 -24.33 3.34 4.50
CA SER A 81 -25.59 4.08 4.61
C SER A 81 -26.18 4.28 3.23
#